data_AF-A0A402A0H2-F1
#
_entry.id   AF-A0A402A0H2-F1
#
_cell.length_a   1.000
_cell.length_b   1.000
_cell.length_c   1.000
_cell.angle_alpha   90.00
_cell.angle_beta   90.00
_cell.angle_gamma   90.00
#
_symmetry.space_group_name_H-M   'P 1'
#
loop_
_entity.id
_entity.type
_entity.pdbx_description
1 polymer ?
#
loop_
_entity_poly.entity_id
_entity_poly.type
_entity_poly.pdbx_seq_one_letter_code
_entity_poly.pdbx_strand_id
1 'polypeptide(L)'
;MRSISNLPGAIFRLFIFIFGTQAGRITTGVLLIIGGMIYGITSHQIVYRHITGNFKIHVLDDGNDYFEDLNAQTKTYYAVDSANFTPYPEGEILTNGVAVTSLTYVADAHYSINIELANAPSLVGTAYTAVQFTMESQGSAPSSYAFADYSQHPDGYYDNHWWVGGIFAGFGVLFLYAALMIHFIVKMKNANRRDEDDLPLEKIRWKRDPWSRHNVSYKQQPDPGTAFKKYTQ
;
A
#
# COMPACT_ATOMS: atom_id res chain seq x y z
N MET A 1 24.26 -5.25 13.32
CA MET A 1 23.56 -4.12 12.69
C MET A 1 24.20 -3.84 11.32
N ARG A 2 23.55 -4.26 10.21
CA ARG A 2 24.02 -3.92 8.85
C ARG A 2 23.56 -2.50 8.53
N SER A 3 24.50 -1.66 8.08
CA SER A 3 24.36 -0.21 7.95
C SER A 3 23.21 0.21 7.02
N ILE A 4 22.35 1.09 7.53
CA ILE A 4 21.28 1.80 6.80
C ILE A 4 21.87 2.78 5.76
N SER A 5 23.20 3.03 5.77
CA SER A 5 23.89 3.99 4.89
C SER A 5 23.78 3.71 3.39
N ASN A 6 23.30 2.53 2.97
CA ASN A 6 23.19 2.16 1.56
C ASN A 6 21.77 2.31 0.98
N LEU A 7 20.79 2.72 1.80
CA LEU A 7 19.39 2.88 1.37
C LEU A 7 19.22 3.85 0.18
N PRO A 8 19.86 5.05 0.17
CA PRO A 8 19.65 6.01 -0.93
C PRO A 8 20.14 5.46 -2.28
N GLY A 9 21.28 4.76 -2.28
CA GLY A 9 21.85 4.17 -3.49
C GLY A 9 20.99 3.04 -4.07
N ALA A 10 20.36 2.23 -3.21
CA ALA A 10 19.46 1.17 -3.63
C ALA A 10 18.17 1.74 -4.26
N ILE A 11 17.58 2.77 -3.66
CA ILE A 11 16.38 3.44 -4.17
C ILE A 11 16.66 4.07 -5.55
N PHE A 12 17.81 4.73 -5.72
CA PHE A 12 18.19 5.31 -7.00
C PHE A 12 18.35 4.24 -8.11
N ARG A 13 18.99 3.11 -7.79
CA ARG A 13 19.11 1.98 -8.73
C ARG A 13 17.77 1.38 -9.10
N LEU A 14 16.86 1.25 -8.13
CA LEU A 14 15.49 0.80 -8.38
C LEU A 14 14.75 1.76 -9.32
N PHE A 15 14.90 3.07 -9.13
CA PHE A 15 14.33 4.08 -10.01
C PHE A 15 14.86 3.96 -11.45
N ILE A 16 16.18 3.86 -11.63
CA ILE A 16 16.79 3.62 -12.95
C ILE A 16 16.27 2.33 -13.56
N PHE A 17 16.11 1.26 -12.78
CA PHE A 17 15.59 0.00 -13.30
C PHE A 17 14.14 0.13 -13.79
N ILE A 18 13.26 0.71 -12.96
CA ILE A 18 11.83 0.91 -13.26
C ILE A 18 11.64 1.75 -14.52
N PHE A 19 12.36 2.87 -14.65
CA PHE A 19 12.17 3.79 -15.78
C PHE A 19 13.07 3.49 -16.99
N GLY A 20 14.28 3.00 -16.75
CA GLY A 20 15.28 2.77 -17.79
C GLY A 20 15.12 1.46 -18.55
N THR A 21 14.56 0.42 -17.92
CA THR A 21 14.44 -0.91 -18.55
C THR A 21 13.00 -1.25 -18.93
N GLN A 22 12.82 -2.01 -20.02
CA GLN A 22 11.50 -2.50 -20.41
C GLN A 22 10.91 -3.46 -19.37
N ALA A 23 11.75 -4.38 -18.86
CA ALA A 23 11.34 -5.32 -17.82
C ALA A 23 10.84 -4.57 -16.58
N GLY A 24 11.56 -3.54 -16.13
CA GLY A 24 11.15 -2.71 -15.01
C GLY A 24 9.77 -2.08 -15.21
N ARG A 25 9.53 -1.46 -16.37
CA ARG A 25 8.22 -0.84 -16.66
C ARG A 25 7.07 -1.83 -16.66
N ILE A 26 7.25 -2.98 -17.31
CA ILE A 26 6.23 -4.04 -17.36
C ILE A 26 5.95 -4.56 -15.95
N THR A 27 7.00 -4.88 -15.19
CA THR A 27 6.86 -5.40 -13.82
C THR A 27 6.14 -4.40 -12.92
N THR A 28 6.48 -3.11 -12.96
CA THR A 28 5.79 -2.08 -12.17
C THR A 28 4.32 -1.94 -12.56
N GLY A 29 3.99 -1.96 -13.86
CA GLY A 29 2.60 -1.92 -14.31
C GLY A 29 1.79 -3.11 -13.77
N VAL A 30 2.34 -4.31 -13.87
CA VAL A 30 1.71 -5.53 -13.33
C VAL A 30 1.55 -5.47 -11.82
N LEU A 31 2.57 -5.01 -11.08
CA LEU A 31 2.49 -4.87 -9.62
C LEU A 31 1.44 -3.85 -9.18
N LEU A 32 1.28 -2.74 -9.90
CA LEU A 32 0.22 -1.76 -9.63
C LEU A 32 -1.17 -2.35 -9.86
N ILE A 33 -1.35 -3.13 -10.93
CA ILE A 33 -2.61 -3.83 -11.22
C ILE A 33 -2.94 -4.82 -10.10
N ILE A 34 -1.99 -5.70 -9.77
CA ILE A 34 -2.18 -6.72 -8.72
C ILE A 34 -2.42 -6.06 -7.36
N GLY A 35 -1.61 -5.06 -7.00
CA GLY A 35 -1.76 -4.33 -5.73
C GLY A 35 -3.11 -3.62 -5.62
N GLY A 36 -3.56 -2.96 -6.70
CA GLY A 36 -4.87 -2.33 -6.74
C GLY A 36 -6.02 -3.33 -6.60
N MET A 37 -5.92 -4.50 -7.24
CA MET A 37 -6.92 -5.57 -7.11
C MET A 37 -6.92 -6.18 -5.70
N ILE A 38 -5.74 -6.48 -5.13
CA ILE A 38 -5.62 -6.99 -3.75
C ILE A 38 -6.24 -6.01 -2.76
N TYR A 39 -6.02 -4.71 -2.95
CA TYR A 39 -6.64 -3.70 -2.10
C TYR A 39 -8.16 -3.61 -2.33
N GLY A 40 -8.64 -3.75 -3.58
CA GLY A 40 -10.07 -3.78 -3.86
C GLY A 40 -10.79 -4.94 -3.16
N ILE A 41 -10.20 -6.14 -3.14
CA ILE A 41 -10.83 -7.32 -2.52
C ILE A 41 -10.86 -7.29 -0.98
N THR A 42 -10.16 -6.36 -0.33
CA THR A 42 -10.31 -6.14 1.12
C THR A 42 -11.55 -5.29 1.47
N SER A 43 -12.37 -4.95 0.47
CA SER A 43 -13.68 -4.34 0.71
C SER A 43 -14.60 -5.32 1.44
N HIS A 44 -15.28 -4.87 2.47
CA HIS A 44 -16.17 -5.72 3.27
C HIS A 44 -17.33 -4.91 3.85
N GLN A 45 -18.37 -5.62 4.30
CA GLN A 45 -19.48 -5.00 4.99
C GLN A 45 -19.14 -4.92 6.48
N ILE A 46 -19.24 -3.72 7.06
CA ILE A 46 -19.15 -3.50 8.49
C ILE A 46 -20.52 -3.80 9.10
N VAL A 47 -20.58 -4.89 9.86
CA VAL A 47 -21.80 -5.31 10.57
C VAL A 47 -21.67 -5.00 12.05
N TYR A 48 -22.63 -4.24 12.57
CA TYR A 48 -22.75 -3.98 14.00
C TYR A 48 -23.58 -5.05 14.69
N ARG A 49 -23.20 -5.40 15.92
CA ARG A 49 -23.96 -6.30 16.79
C ARG A 49 -24.26 -5.62 18.09
N HIS A 50 -25.53 -5.66 18.46
CA HIS A 50 -26.02 -5.12 19.73
C HIS A 50 -26.16 -6.24 20.76
N ILE A 51 -25.71 -5.97 21.97
CA ILE A 51 -25.83 -6.86 23.12
C ILE A 51 -26.27 -6.08 24.35
N THR A 52 -26.98 -6.77 25.22
CA THR A 52 -27.46 -6.26 26.51
C THR A 52 -26.96 -7.20 27.59
N GLY A 53 -26.46 -6.66 28.70
CA GLY A 53 -25.84 -7.48 29.73
C GLY A 53 -25.21 -6.67 30.84
N ASN A 54 -24.56 -7.40 31.75
CA ASN A 54 -23.76 -6.80 32.81
C ASN A 54 -22.31 -6.85 32.39
N PHE A 55 -21.67 -5.68 32.31
CA PHE A 55 -20.27 -5.58 31.92
C PHE A 55 -19.42 -5.18 33.11
N LYS A 56 -18.24 -5.79 33.22
CA LYS A 56 -17.19 -5.34 34.13
C LYS A 56 -16.20 -4.47 33.36
N ILE A 57 -15.98 -3.26 33.84
CA ILE A 57 -15.10 -2.29 33.21
C ILE A 57 -13.67 -2.47 33.74
N HIS A 58 -12.70 -2.51 32.83
CA HIS A 58 -11.27 -2.51 33.13
C HIS A 58 -10.66 -1.25 32.50
N VAL A 59 -10.28 -0.28 33.32
CA VAL A 59 -9.65 0.98 32.88
C VAL A 59 -8.14 0.77 32.81
N LEU A 60 -7.54 1.08 31.66
CA LEU A 60 -6.10 0.94 31.42
C LEU A 60 -5.48 2.29 31.03
N ASP A 61 -4.20 2.46 31.36
CA ASP A 61 -3.42 3.66 31.01
C ASP A 61 -2.98 3.68 29.53
N ASP A 62 -3.35 2.67 28.73
CA ASP A 62 -2.98 2.55 27.31
C ASP A 62 -3.90 3.34 26.36
N GLY A 63 -4.88 4.04 26.92
CA GLY A 63 -5.88 4.83 26.19
C GLY A 63 -7.14 4.05 25.81
N ASN A 64 -7.23 2.76 26.10
CA ASN A 64 -8.42 1.95 25.86
C ASN A 64 -9.01 1.41 27.17
N ASP A 65 -10.32 1.53 27.31
CA ASP A 65 -11.08 0.85 28.35
C ASP A 65 -11.61 -0.49 27.80
N TYR A 66 -11.64 -1.53 28.63
CA TYR A 66 -12.12 -2.85 28.22
C TYR A 66 -13.35 -3.26 29.03
N PHE A 67 -14.45 -3.54 28.35
CA PHE A 67 -15.67 -4.03 28.98
C PHE A 67 -15.74 -5.55 28.82
N GLU A 68 -15.73 -6.28 29.94
CA GLU A 68 -15.86 -7.73 29.97
C GLU A 68 -17.34 -8.11 30.13
N ASP A 69 -17.89 -8.90 29.21
CA ASP A 69 -19.25 -9.43 29.35
C ASP A 69 -19.26 -10.60 30.34
N LEU A 70 -19.93 -10.37 31.47
CA LEU A 70 -20.01 -11.34 32.57
C LEU A 70 -20.97 -12.51 32.26
N ASN A 71 -21.79 -12.40 31.23
CA ASN A 71 -22.72 -13.44 30.80
C ASN A 71 -22.11 -14.35 29.71
N ALA A 72 -20.97 -13.97 29.12
CA ALA A 72 -20.33 -14.76 28.08
C ALA A 72 -19.66 -16.02 28.65
N GLN A 73 -19.83 -17.16 27.97
CA GLN A 73 -19.16 -18.42 28.34
C GLN A 73 -17.64 -18.35 28.12
N THR A 74 -17.21 -17.55 27.15
CA THR A 74 -15.82 -17.28 26.83
C THR A 74 -15.43 -15.88 27.29
N LYS A 75 -14.16 -15.68 27.65
CA LYS A 75 -13.61 -14.36 27.99
C LYS A 75 -13.62 -13.47 26.74
N THR A 76 -14.66 -12.66 26.62
CA THR A 76 -14.88 -11.71 25.54
C THR A 76 -14.85 -10.30 26.12
N TYR A 77 -14.07 -9.44 25.49
CA TYR A 77 -13.89 -8.06 25.88
C TYR A 77 -14.37 -7.13 24.76
N TYR A 78 -14.78 -5.93 25.11
CA TYR A 78 -15.13 -4.88 24.18
C TYR A 78 -14.25 -3.68 24.46
N ALA A 79 -13.34 -3.39 23.55
CA ALA A 79 -12.41 -2.27 23.64
C ALA A 79 -13.13 -0.97 23.28
N VAL A 80 -12.97 0.03 24.12
CA VAL A 80 -13.55 1.37 24.04
C VAL A 80 -12.39 2.35 24.03
N ASP A 81 -12.12 2.95 22.87
CA ASP A 81 -11.24 4.10 22.80
C ASP A 81 -12.05 5.34 23.20
N SER A 82 -11.89 5.82 24.43
CA SER A 82 -12.72 6.90 24.97
C SER A 82 -12.60 8.21 24.18
N ALA A 83 -11.48 8.46 23.48
CA ALA A 83 -11.27 9.67 22.67
C ALA A 83 -12.19 9.75 21.44
N ASN A 84 -12.74 8.61 21.05
CA ASN A 84 -13.52 8.42 19.84
C ASN A 84 -15.04 8.62 20.08
N PHE A 85 -15.50 8.62 21.34
CA PHE A 85 -16.91 8.69 21.67
C PHE A 85 -17.41 10.13 21.86
N THR A 86 -18.66 10.37 21.45
CA THR A 86 -19.39 11.61 21.72
C THR A 86 -20.71 11.29 22.43
N PRO A 87 -21.03 11.92 23.58
CA PRO A 87 -20.12 12.77 24.37
C PRO A 87 -18.88 11.99 24.82
N TYR A 88 -17.82 12.69 25.23
CA TYR A 88 -16.63 12.03 25.76
C TYR A 88 -16.99 11.38 27.12
N PRO A 89 -16.80 10.06 27.31
CA PRO A 89 -17.02 9.43 28.60
C PRO A 89 -15.92 9.89 29.56
N GLU A 90 -16.24 10.81 30.47
CA GLU A 90 -15.29 11.24 31.49
C GLU A 90 -14.88 10.04 32.36
N GLY A 91 -13.58 9.84 32.58
CA GLY A 91 -13.05 8.64 33.26
C GLY A 91 -13.59 8.41 34.68
N GLU A 92 -14.09 9.46 35.35
CA GLU A 92 -14.74 9.34 36.66
C GLU A 92 -16.11 8.64 36.61
N ILE A 93 -16.75 8.61 35.44
CA ILE A 93 -18.06 7.94 35.23
C ILE A 93 -17.88 6.41 35.27
N LEU A 94 -16.73 5.89 34.86
CA LEU A 94 -16.46 4.44 34.78
C LEU A 94 -16.20 3.78 36.15
N THR A 95 -15.99 4.57 37.21
CA THR A 95 -15.52 4.08 38.51
C THR A 95 -16.56 4.17 39.63
N ASN A 96 -17.69 4.86 39.43
CA ASN A 96 -18.64 5.20 40.48
C ASN A 96 -20.05 4.60 40.30
N GLY A 97 -20.18 3.28 40.43
CA GLY A 97 -21.50 2.62 40.50
C GLY A 97 -22.36 2.74 39.24
N VAL A 98 -21.75 3.13 38.12
CA VAL A 98 -22.38 3.19 36.80
C VAL A 98 -22.30 1.81 36.17
N ALA A 99 -23.44 1.29 35.76
CA ALA A 99 -23.52 0.03 35.05
C ALA A 99 -23.59 0.30 33.54
N VAL A 100 -22.73 -0.36 32.77
CA VAL A 100 -22.97 -0.48 31.33
C VAL A 100 -24.08 -1.51 31.16
N THR A 101 -25.16 -1.13 30.47
CA THR A 101 -26.35 -1.99 30.31
C THR A 101 -26.48 -2.55 28.91
N SER A 102 -25.97 -1.84 27.91
CA SER A 102 -25.94 -2.30 26.53
C SER A 102 -24.71 -1.78 25.79
N LEU A 103 -24.32 -2.53 24.76
CA LEU A 103 -23.16 -2.24 23.94
C LEU A 103 -23.41 -2.65 22.50
N THR A 104 -22.93 -1.84 21.56
CA THR A 104 -22.86 -2.17 20.14
C THR A 104 -21.40 -2.23 19.71
N TYR A 105 -21.02 -3.28 19.00
CA TYR A 105 -19.65 -3.52 18.55
C TYR A 105 -19.59 -3.91 17.06
N VAL A 106 -18.41 -3.78 16.46
CA VAL A 106 -18.14 -4.26 15.10
C VAL A 106 -17.85 -5.76 15.13
N ALA A 107 -18.69 -6.57 14.47
CA ALA A 107 -18.60 -8.02 14.54
C ALA A 107 -17.28 -8.59 13.96
N ASP A 108 -16.78 -7.97 12.90
CA ASP A 108 -15.62 -8.47 12.16
C ASP A 108 -14.29 -7.86 12.63
N ALA A 109 -14.32 -6.80 13.45
CA ALA A 109 -13.15 -6.13 13.98
C ALA A 109 -12.81 -6.64 15.38
N HIS A 110 -12.13 -7.78 15.42
CA HIS A 110 -11.67 -8.41 16.65
C HIS A 110 -10.18 -8.74 16.63
N TYR A 111 -9.58 -8.80 17.80
CA TYR A 111 -8.18 -9.14 17.99
C TYR A 111 -7.97 -9.88 19.32
N SER A 112 -6.90 -10.68 19.40
CA SER A 112 -6.53 -11.36 20.64
C SER A 112 -5.83 -10.38 21.58
N ILE A 113 -6.21 -10.41 22.86
CA ILE A 113 -5.55 -9.63 23.91
C ILE A 113 -4.88 -10.54 24.93
N ASN A 114 -3.74 -10.06 25.43
CA ASN A 114 -3.02 -10.63 26.57
C ASN A 114 -2.35 -9.47 27.29
N ILE A 115 -3.07 -8.86 28.24
CA ILE A 115 -2.63 -7.65 28.94
C ILE A 115 -2.38 -8.00 30.40
N GLU A 116 -1.15 -7.75 30.88
CA GLU A 116 -0.80 -7.90 32.28
C GLU A 116 -1.22 -6.65 33.07
N LEU A 117 -2.08 -6.82 34.06
CA LEU A 117 -2.51 -5.75 34.95
C LEU A 117 -1.62 -5.75 36.20
N ALA A 118 -1.20 -4.57 36.65
CA ALA A 118 -0.26 -4.45 37.78
C ALA A 118 -0.78 -5.06 39.10
N ASN A 119 -2.10 -5.00 39.34
CA ASN A 119 -2.75 -5.43 40.58
C ASN A 119 -3.96 -6.36 40.35
N ALA A 120 -4.10 -6.94 39.16
CA ALA A 120 -5.25 -7.78 38.80
C ALA A 120 -4.82 -8.95 37.89
N PRO A 121 -5.64 -10.01 37.77
CA PRO A 121 -5.39 -11.08 36.80
C PRO A 121 -5.28 -10.48 35.39
N SER A 122 -4.42 -11.06 34.56
CA SER A 122 -4.26 -10.61 33.17
C SER A 122 -5.57 -10.72 32.38
N LEU A 123 -5.78 -9.77 31.46
CA LEU A 123 -6.88 -9.84 30.49
C LEU A 123 -6.43 -10.71 29.33
N VAL A 124 -6.96 -11.93 29.27
CA VAL A 124 -6.68 -12.88 28.18
C VAL A 124 -7.99 -13.27 27.51
N GLY A 125 -8.07 -13.08 26.20
CA GLY A 125 -9.25 -13.43 25.41
C GLY A 125 -9.31 -12.71 24.06
N THR A 126 -10.52 -12.57 23.53
CA THR A 126 -10.79 -11.84 22.28
C THR A 126 -11.46 -10.51 22.60
N ALA A 127 -10.91 -9.42 22.07
CA ALA A 127 -11.49 -8.09 22.15
C ALA A 127 -12.18 -7.73 20.84
N TYR A 128 -13.35 -7.11 20.93
CA TYR A 128 -14.08 -6.49 19.83
C TYR A 128 -14.07 -4.97 19.99
N THR A 129 -14.12 -4.23 18.88
CA THR A 129 -14.21 -2.76 18.95
C THR A 129 -15.65 -2.33 19.24
N ALA A 130 -15.87 -1.71 20.41
CA ALA A 130 -17.14 -1.10 20.76
C ALA A 130 -17.31 0.22 20.02
N VAL A 131 -18.52 0.49 19.54
CA VAL A 131 -18.86 1.72 18.80
C VAL A 131 -20.03 2.47 19.42
N GLN A 132 -20.77 1.83 20.33
CA GLN A 132 -21.78 2.47 21.15
C GLN A 132 -21.87 1.73 22.48
N PHE A 133 -22.13 2.44 23.56
CA PHE A 133 -22.57 1.81 24.80
C PHE A 133 -23.54 2.73 25.55
N THR A 134 -24.39 2.11 26.37
CA THR A 134 -25.30 2.82 27.25
C THR A 134 -24.90 2.57 28.69
N MET A 135 -24.83 3.65 29.45
CA MET A 135 -24.57 3.63 30.88
C MET A 135 -25.82 4.05 31.64
N GLU A 136 -26.05 3.38 32.76
CA GLU A 136 -27.11 3.71 33.70
C GLU A 136 -26.49 3.97 35.07
N SER A 137 -26.79 5.14 35.64
CA SER A 137 -26.42 5.51 37.00
C SER A 137 -27.67 5.51 37.87
N GLN A 138 -27.53 5.18 39.15
CA GLN A 138 -28.67 5.12 40.06
C GLN A 138 -29.42 6.46 40.10
N GLY A 139 -30.70 6.44 39.74
CA GLY A 139 -31.58 7.61 39.77
C GLY A 139 -31.41 8.59 38.61
N SER A 140 -30.61 8.25 37.59
CA SER A 140 -30.44 9.06 36.37
C SER A 140 -30.98 8.33 35.14
N ALA A 141 -31.38 9.09 34.12
CA ALA A 141 -31.73 8.50 32.83
C ALA A 141 -30.49 7.84 32.19
N PRO A 142 -30.67 6.75 31.41
CA PRO A 142 -29.57 6.14 30.68
C PRO A 142 -28.92 7.14 29.71
N SER A 143 -27.59 7.16 29.71
CA SER A 143 -26.77 7.98 28.81
C SER A 143 -26.10 7.09 27.77
N SER A 144 -26.31 7.41 26.49
CA SER A 144 -25.66 6.72 25.38
C SER A 144 -24.42 7.49 24.93
N TYR A 145 -23.37 6.73 24.65
CA TYR A 145 -22.12 7.22 24.09
C TYR A 145 -21.91 6.49 22.77
N ALA A 146 -21.61 7.21 21.70
CA ALA A 146 -21.45 6.62 20.38
C ALA A 146 -20.23 7.16 19.64
N PHE A 147 -19.66 6.31 18.80
CA PHE A 147 -18.66 6.68 17.81
C PHE A 147 -19.30 7.53 16.71
N ALA A 148 -18.57 8.52 16.19
CA ALA A 148 -19.09 9.43 15.17
C ALA A 148 -19.52 8.68 13.89
N ASP A 149 -18.73 7.69 13.47
CA ASP A 149 -19.04 6.89 12.27
C ASP A 149 -20.28 6.02 12.46
N TYR A 150 -20.44 5.42 13.63
CA TYR A 150 -21.64 4.65 13.97
C TYR A 150 -22.90 5.54 13.95
N SER A 151 -22.78 6.78 14.42
CA SER A 151 -23.88 7.74 14.42
C SER A 151 -24.35 8.10 13.00
N GLN A 152 -23.46 8.02 12.00
CA GLN A 152 -23.80 8.26 10.60
C GLN A 152 -24.37 7.02 9.91
N HIS A 153 -24.00 5.82 10.37
CA HIS A 153 -24.33 4.55 9.75
C HIS A 153 -24.78 3.49 10.77
N PRO A 154 -25.88 3.69 11.52
CA PRO A 154 -26.26 2.79 12.61
C PRO A 154 -26.58 1.36 12.16
N ASP A 155 -27.01 1.20 10.90
CA ASP A 155 -27.36 -0.10 10.32
C ASP A 155 -26.15 -0.83 9.69
N GLY A 156 -24.94 -0.30 9.85
CA GLY A 156 -23.74 -0.76 9.16
C GLY A 156 -23.49 -0.02 7.86
N TYR A 157 -22.31 -0.24 7.29
CA TYR A 157 -21.93 0.34 6.00
C TYR A 157 -21.01 -0.61 5.23
N TYR A 158 -20.86 -0.37 3.93
CA TYR A 158 -19.92 -1.10 3.09
C TYR A 158 -18.63 -0.29 2.97
N ASP A 159 -17.53 -0.81 3.50
CA ASP A 159 -16.21 -0.21 3.36
C ASP A 159 -15.64 -0.57 1.99
N ASN A 160 -15.76 0.38 1.06
CA ASN A 160 -15.46 0.18 -0.36
C ASN A 160 -14.05 0.64 -0.73
N HIS A 161 -13.12 -0.29 -0.78
CA HIS A 161 -11.75 -0.06 -1.22
C HIS A 161 -11.56 -0.08 -2.74
N TRP A 162 -12.59 -0.45 -3.53
CA TRP A 162 -12.48 -0.52 -5.00
C TRP A 162 -12.22 0.83 -5.66
N TRP A 163 -12.63 1.94 -5.07
CA TRP A 163 -12.35 3.26 -5.66
C TRP A 163 -10.84 3.51 -5.73
N VAL A 164 -10.16 3.39 -4.60
CA VAL A 164 -8.70 3.58 -4.51
C VAL A 164 -7.97 2.44 -5.22
N GLY A 165 -8.40 1.19 -5.03
CA GLY A 165 -7.82 0.02 -5.72
C GLY A 165 -7.94 0.14 -7.24
N GLY A 166 -9.08 0.62 -7.74
CA GLY A 166 -9.34 0.89 -9.14
C GLY A 166 -8.46 1.98 -9.73
N ILE A 167 -8.15 3.04 -8.96
CA ILE A 167 -7.18 4.07 -9.37
C ILE A 167 -5.80 3.44 -9.57
N PHE A 168 -5.31 2.66 -8.60
CA PHE A 168 -4.01 1.99 -8.72
C PHE A 168 -3.96 1.01 -9.90
N ALA A 169 -5.02 0.21 -10.06
CA ALA A 169 -5.11 -0.72 -11.17
C ALA A 169 -5.18 0.00 -12.53
N GLY A 170 -5.95 1.08 -12.62
CA GLY A 170 -6.05 1.93 -13.81
C GLY A 170 -4.70 2.54 -14.21
N PHE A 171 -3.95 3.08 -13.24
CA PHE A 171 -2.59 3.55 -13.50
C PHE A 171 -1.66 2.43 -13.94
N GLY A 172 -1.77 1.24 -13.34
CA GLY A 172 -0.99 0.08 -13.74
C GLY A 172 -1.27 -0.36 -15.19
N VAL A 173 -2.53 -0.38 -15.61
CA VAL A 173 -2.95 -0.67 -16.99
C VAL A 173 -2.39 0.36 -17.97
N LEU A 174 -2.55 1.65 -17.67
CA LEU A 174 -2.04 2.73 -18.52
C LEU A 174 -0.52 2.66 -18.66
N PHE A 175 0.18 2.40 -17.55
CA PHE A 175 1.64 2.28 -17.55
C PHE A 175 2.13 1.07 -18.32
N LEU A 176 1.47 -0.08 -18.15
CA LEU A 176 1.77 -1.30 -18.90
C LEU A 176 1.53 -1.10 -20.40
N TYR A 177 0.42 -0.49 -20.78
CA TYR A 177 0.10 -0.15 -22.16
C TYR A 177 1.18 0.76 -22.78
N ALA A 178 1.57 1.83 -22.09
CA ALA A 178 2.64 2.71 -22.55
C ALA A 178 3.98 1.97 -22.72
N ALA A 179 4.33 1.07 -21.80
CA ALA A 179 5.54 0.26 -21.88
C ALA A 179 5.56 -0.65 -23.11
N LEU A 180 4.42 -1.29 -23.42
CA LEU A 180 4.26 -2.14 -24.60
C LEU A 180 4.29 -1.33 -25.90
N MET A 181 3.66 -0.16 -25.93
CA MET A 181 3.69 0.75 -27.08
C MET A 181 5.11 1.21 -27.41
N ILE A 182 5.89 1.63 -26.41
CA ILE A 182 7.30 2.01 -26.59
C ILE A 182 8.10 0.83 -27.14
N HIS A 183 7.89 -0.38 -26.61
CA HIS A 183 8.56 -1.58 -27.12
C HIS A 183 8.23 -1.84 -28.59
N PHE A 184 6.95 -1.74 -28.97
CA PHE A 184 6.49 -1.95 -30.33
C PHE A 184 7.09 -0.92 -31.31
N ILE A 185 7.12 0.36 -30.93
CA ILE A 185 7.72 1.44 -31.72
C ILE A 185 9.22 1.19 -31.95
N VAL A 186 9.96 0.82 -30.90
CA VAL A 186 11.40 0.51 -31.01
C VAL A 186 11.63 -0.72 -31.90
N LYS A 187 10.79 -1.75 -31.77
CA LYS A 187 10.87 -2.96 -32.59
C LYS A 187 10.62 -2.65 -34.07
N MET A 188 9.60 -1.85 -34.40
CA MET A 188 9.32 -1.44 -35.78
C MET A 188 10.47 -0.65 -36.39
N LYS A 189 11.05 0.30 -35.65
CA LYS A 189 12.21 1.08 -36.12
C LYS A 189 13.45 0.21 -36.39
N ASN A 190 13.66 -0.82 -35.57
CA ASN A 190 14.79 -1.73 -35.73
C ASN A 190 14.58 -2.73 -36.89
N ALA A 191 13.34 -3.13 -37.17
CA ALA A 191 13.03 -3.97 -38.33
C ALA A 191 13.35 -3.22 -39.64
N ASN A 192 12.89 -1.98 -39.76
CA ASN A 192 13.08 -1.17 -40.97
C ASN A 192 14.57 -0.88 -41.29
N ARG A 193 15.43 -0.84 -40.26
CA ARG A 193 16.89 -0.66 -40.45
C ARG A 193 17.59 -1.92 -40.97
N ARG A 194 17.12 -3.10 -40.58
CA ARG A 194 17.71 -4.37 -41.06
C ARG A 194 17.47 -4.55 -42.55
N ASP A 195 16.29 -4.16 -43.03
CA ASP A 195 15.96 -4.24 -44.46
C ASP A 195 16.80 -3.30 -45.32
N GLU A 196 17.31 -2.18 -44.77
CA GLU A 196 18.27 -1.30 -45.47
C GLU A 196 19.67 -1.91 -45.56
N ASP A 197 20.13 -2.58 -44.49
CA ASP A 197 21.45 -3.21 -44.42
C ASP A 197 21.53 -4.51 -45.26
N ASP A 198 20.41 -5.22 -45.43
CA ASP A 198 20.31 -6.47 -46.19
C ASP A 198 19.98 -6.29 -47.68
N LEU A 199 19.96 -5.04 -48.20
CA LEU A 199 19.86 -4.81 -49.64
C LEU A 199 21.10 -5.42 -50.32
N PRO A 200 20.94 -6.36 -51.28
CA PRO A 200 22.06 -6.98 -51.95
C PRO A 200 22.93 -5.89 -52.58
N LEU A 201 24.23 -5.89 -52.28
CA LEU A 201 25.24 -4.95 -52.81
C LEU A 201 25.20 -4.80 -54.34
N GLU A 202 24.58 -5.76 -55.03
CA GLU A 202 24.31 -5.75 -56.45
C GLU A 202 23.36 -4.61 -56.90
N LYS A 203 22.36 -4.22 -56.09
CA LYS A 203 21.45 -3.10 -56.42
C LYS A 203 22.05 -1.72 -56.17
N ILE A 204 23.06 -1.60 -55.30
CA ILE A 204 23.76 -0.33 -55.04
C ILE A 204 24.73 0.02 -56.19
N ARG A 205 25.11 -0.96 -57.03
CA ARG A 205 26.06 -0.75 -58.14
C ARG A 205 25.53 0.11 -59.29
N TRP A 206 24.20 0.21 -59.47
CA TRP A 206 23.59 0.85 -60.65
C TRP A 206 23.12 2.29 -60.43
N LYS A 207 23.28 2.85 -59.22
CA LYS A 207 22.96 4.25 -58.91
C LYS A 207 24.20 5.14 -58.74
N ARG A 208 25.35 4.71 -59.27
CA ARG A 208 26.51 5.59 -59.48
C ARG A 208 26.38 6.22 -60.85
N ASP A 209 26.10 7.52 -60.86
CA ASP A 209 26.16 8.32 -62.08
C ASP A 209 27.49 8.07 -62.80
N PRO A 210 27.47 7.70 -64.10
CA PRO A 210 28.70 7.48 -64.87
C PRO A 210 29.54 8.75 -65.06
N TRP A 211 29.08 9.90 -64.56
CA TRP A 211 29.68 11.21 -64.80
C TRP A 211 30.40 11.83 -63.57
N SER A 212 30.33 11.25 -62.37
CA SER A 212 31.10 11.78 -61.22
C SER A 212 32.55 11.27 -61.21
N ARG A 213 33.30 11.56 -62.27
CA ARG A 213 34.77 11.51 -62.21
C ARG A 213 35.25 12.78 -61.51
N HIS A 214 35.32 12.75 -60.18
CA HIS A 214 36.15 13.69 -59.44
C HIS A 214 37.28 12.92 -58.78
N ASN A 215 38.50 13.37 -59.11
CA ASN A 215 39.78 12.81 -58.68
C ASN A 215 39.84 12.76 -57.14
N VAL A 216 39.60 11.59 -56.56
CA VAL A 216 39.98 11.34 -55.17
C VAL A 216 41.49 11.11 -55.18
N SER A 217 42.23 12.18 -54.90
CA SER A 217 43.66 12.11 -54.58
C SER A 217 43.81 11.34 -53.27
N TYR A 218 44.24 10.09 -53.36
CA TYR A 218 44.66 9.32 -52.18
C TYR A 218 45.86 10.03 -51.55
N LYS A 219 45.64 10.81 -50.50
CA LYS A 219 46.72 11.17 -49.57
C LYS A 219 47.17 9.87 -48.92
N GLN A 220 48.36 9.42 -49.27
CA GLN A 220 49.05 8.31 -48.60
C GLN A 220 49.00 8.56 -47.09
N GLN A 221 48.41 7.60 -46.39
CA GLN A 221 48.47 7.53 -44.94
C GLN A 221 49.92 7.21 -44.56
N PRO A 222 50.60 8.06 -43.75
CA PRO A 222 51.96 7.79 -43.36
C PRO A 222 52.04 6.51 -42.54
N ASP A 223 53.03 5.69 -42.89
CA ASP A 223 53.38 4.42 -42.27
C ASP A 223 53.58 4.61 -40.74
N PRO A 224 52.89 3.86 -39.86
CA PRO A 224 53.02 4.00 -38.41
C PRO A 224 54.36 3.46 -37.85
N GLY A 225 55.34 3.20 -38.70
CA GLY A 225 56.56 2.44 -38.40
C GLY A 225 57.82 3.23 -38.02
N THR A 226 57.79 4.51 -37.63
CA THR A 226 59.05 5.23 -37.29
C THR A 226 58.88 6.51 -36.47
N ALA A 227 58.75 6.40 -35.13
CA ALA A 227 58.96 7.49 -34.15
C ALA A 227 58.60 6.95 -32.74
N PHE A 228 59.41 6.85 -31.68
CA PHE A 228 60.72 7.38 -31.31
C PHE A 228 61.35 6.39 -30.31
N LYS A 229 62.56 5.91 -30.60
CA LYS A 229 63.57 5.56 -29.58
C LYS A 229 64.49 6.78 -29.43
N LYS A 230 65.01 7.02 -28.20
CA LYS A 230 66.05 7.98 -27.75
C LYS A 230 65.50 8.99 -26.73
N TYR A 231 66.09 9.29 -25.57
CA TYR A 231 67.35 8.92 -24.90
C TYR A 231 67.18 9.22 -23.37
N THR A 232 67.93 8.48 -22.55
CA THR A 232 68.62 8.83 -21.26
C THR A 232 68.50 10.28 -20.73
N GLN A 233 68.45 10.56 -19.42
CA GLN A 233 69.22 10.07 -18.26
C GLN A 233 68.37 10.10 -16.98
#